data_AF-A0A9N7RLW9-F1
#
_entry.id   AF-A0A9N7RLW9-F1
#
_cell.length_a   1.000
_cell.length_b   1.000
_cell.length_c   1.000
_cell.angle_alpha   90.00
_cell.angle_beta   90.00
_cell.angle_gamma   90.00
#
_symmetry.space_group_name_H-M   'P 1'
#
loop_
_entity.id
_entity.type
_entity.pdbx_description
1 polymer ?
#
loop_
_entity_poly.entity_id
_entity_poly.type
_entity_poly.pdbx_seq_one_letter_code
_entity_poly.pdbx_strand_id
1 'polypeptide(L)'
;MESRRLEGPTAAVLDPETEFLASKQETGNEWELFKENVRPLKRGRNVGLLNGALKSHSDSQLRNSLLQHRRRLIEAIDDYNGEDPLQPWIECIKWVQEAFPPGGDCSGLVLIYEQCVRTFWHEDCYKADLRYLKVWLEYAENCVDAEVLYIFLEANKIGVTHASFYISYALHMEHKNKNKTANDIFNRGLSMKAQPVEKLTTAYKKFLTRSMRQLNATDEDVTDNHLPARSFGTVLTRQTRNQPSESSDIFRKKLKTHRLEHGFHVHKSLMLLALLKFELVPTITVYKYE
;
A
#
# COMPACT_ATOMS: atom_id res chain seq x y z
N MET A 1 -60.79 15.80 -35.20
CA MET A 1 -60.31 14.49 -34.74
C MET A 1 -58.80 14.52 -34.86
N GLU A 2 -58.11 14.86 -33.78
CA GLU A 2 -56.64 14.86 -33.71
C GLU A 2 -56.27 13.86 -32.59
N SER A 3 -55.97 12.62 -32.96
CA SER A 3 -55.62 11.58 -32.00
C SER A 3 -54.11 11.60 -31.77
N ARG A 4 -53.68 12.20 -30.64
CA ARG A 4 -52.30 12.08 -30.12
C ARG A 4 -52.01 10.61 -29.75
N ARG A 5 -51.05 9.98 -30.42
CA ARG A 5 -50.40 8.77 -29.91
C ARG A 5 -49.46 9.18 -28.79
N LEU A 6 -49.64 8.59 -27.61
CA LEU A 6 -48.70 8.64 -26.50
C LEU A 6 -47.54 7.70 -26.83
N GLU A 7 -46.34 8.25 -27.00
CA GLU A 7 -45.12 7.46 -27.01
C GLU A 7 -44.86 6.95 -25.58
N GLY A 8 -44.75 5.63 -25.42
CA GLY A 8 -44.39 4.99 -24.16
C GLY A 8 -42.93 5.30 -23.79
N PRO A 9 -42.54 5.11 -22.52
CA PRO A 9 -41.18 5.40 -22.07
C PRO A 9 -40.21 4.46 -22.80
N THR A 10 -39.30 5.04 -23.56
CA THR A 10 -38.15 4.36 -24.14
C THR A 10 -37.36 3.70 -23.01
N ALA A 11 -37.45 2.38 -22.91
CA ALA A 11 -36.57 1.60 -22.05
C ALA A 11 -35.13 1.95 -22.47
N ALA A 12 -34.39 2.59 -21.57
CA ALA A 12 -32.99 2.90 -21.80
C ALA A 12 -32.28 1.56 -22.07
N VAL A 13 -31.84 1.36 -23.31
CA VAL A 13 -30.99 0.23 -23.67
C VAL A 13 -29.71 0.42 -22.85
N LEU A 14 -29.57 -0.40 -21.81
CA LEU A 14 -28.37 -0.42 -21.00
C LEU A 14 -27.23 -0.87 -21.91
N ASP A 15 -26.06 -0.25 -21.79
CA ASP A 15 -24.92 -0.74 -22.55
C ASP A 15 -24.61 -2.19 -22.15
N PRO A 16 -24.00 -2.99 -23.05
CA PRO A 16 -23.73 -4.41 -22.77
C PRO A 16 -22.89 -4.63 -21.50
N GLU A 17 -22.10 -3.64 -21.11
CA GLU A 17 -21.30 -3.66 -19.88
C GLU A 17 -22.20 -3.51 -18.63
N THR A 18 -23.18 -2.61 -18.65
CA THR A 18 -24.15 -2.40 -17.57
C THR A 18 -25.14 -3.55 -17.47
N GLU A 19 -25.57 -4.13 -18.61
CA GLU A 19 -26.39 -5.36 -18.60
C GLU A 19 -25.62 -6.54 -18.00
N PHE A 20 -24.34 -6.70 -18.34
CA PHE A 20 -23.49 -7.73 -17.75
C PHE A 20 -23.30 -7.53 -16.24
N LEU A 21 -23.05 -6.29 -15.79
CA LEU A 21 -22.96 -5.95 -14.36
C LEU A 21 -24.29 -6.23 -13.63
N ALA A 22 -25.42 -5.97 -14.28
CA ALA A 22 -26.75 -6.24 -13.72
C ALA A 22 -27.11 -7.73 -13.70
N SER A 23 -26.54 -8.53 -14.60
CA SER A 23 -26.84 -9.97 -14.75
C SER A 23 -26.43 -10.84 -13.55
N LYS A 24 -25.55 -10.32 -12.67
CA LYS A 24 -24.97 -11.06 -11.51
C LYS A 24 -24.39 -12.43 -11.87
N GLN A 25 -23.96 -12.64 -13.12
CA GLN A 25 -23.41 -13.91 -13.55
C GLN A 25 -22.03 -14.15 -12.92
N GLU A 26 -21.90 -15.20 -12.10
CA GLU A 26 -20.64 -15.57 -11.45
C GLU A 26 -19.69 -16.20 -12.47
N THR A 27 -18.84 -15.39 -13.10
CA THR A 27 -17.86 -15.84 -14.09
C THR A 27 -16.52 -16.27 -13.46
N GLY A 28 -16.36 -16.10 -12.14
CA GLY A 28 -15.07 -16.28 -11.45
C GLY A 28 -14.08 -15.13 -11.65
N ASN A 29 -14.40 -14.19 -12.55
CA ASN A 29 -13.57 -13.04 -12.93
C ASN A 29 -14.07 -11.72 -12.31
N GLU A 30 -14.83 -11.77 -11.22
CA GLU A 30 -15.34 -10.56 -10.55
C GLU A 30 -14.22 -9.59 -10.16
N TRP A 31 -13.04 -10.12 -9.83
CA TRP A 31 -11.85 -9.31 -9.56
C TRP A 31 -11.43 -8.40 -10.73
N GLU A 32 -11.74 -8.75 -11.99
CA GLU A 32 -11.41 -7.92 -13.16
C GLU A 32 -12.17 -6.59 -13.14
N LEU A 33 -13.41 -6.59 -12.62
CA LEU A 33 -14.26 -5.42 -12.50
C LEU A 33 -13.79 -4.46 -11.40
N PHE A 34 -13.17 -4.98 -10.35
CA PHE A 34 -12.78 -4.20 -9.17
C PHE A 34 -11.27 -4.03 -8.99
N LYS A 35 -10.45 -4.47 -9.96
CA LYS A 35 -8.98 -4.46 -9.84
C LYS A 35 -8.38 -3.10 -9.47
N GLU A 36 -9.00 -2.00 -9.92
CA GLU A 36 -8.55 -0.64 -9.59
C GLU A 36 -8.73 -0.28 -8.11
N ASN A 37 -9.65 -0.97 -7.42
CA ASN A 37 -9.92 -0.80 -5.99
C ASN A 37 -9.17 -1.81 -5.11
N VAL A 38 -8.25 -2.61 -5.66
CA VAL A 38 -7.52 -3.63 -4.89
C VAL A 38 -6.10 -3.15 -4.60
N ARG A 39 -5.77 -2.95 -3.32
CA ARG A 39 -4.41 -2.62 -2.89
C ARG A 39 -3.46 -3.78 -3.21
N PRO A 40 -2.34 -3.53 -3.93
CA PRO A 40 -1.33 -4.54 -4.17
C PRO A 40 -0.65 -4.98 -2.88
N LEU A 41 -0.48 -6.30 -2.70
CA LEU A 41 0.28 -6.89 -1.58
C LEU A 41 1.55 -7.57 -2.11
N LYS A 42 2.68 -7.38 -1.42
CA LYS A 42 3.98 -7.99 -1.80
C LYS A 42 3.94 -9.53 -1.84
N ARG A 43 3.05 -10.14 -1.05
CA ARG A 43 2.84 -11.60 -0.99
C ARG A 43 1.82 -12.13 -2.00
N GLY A 44 1.14 -11.25 -2.74
CA GLY A 44 -0.06 -11.60 -3.51
C GLY A 44 -1.33 -11.69 -2.63
N ARG A 45 -2.43 -12.11 -3.25
CA ARG A 45 -3.76 -12.31 -2.63
C ARG A 45 -4.33 -13.66 -3.04
N ASN A 46 -5.20 -14.22 -2.22
CA ASN A 46 -5.97 -15.40 -2.61
C ASN A 46 -7.19 -14.96 -3.44
N VAL A 47 -7.31 -15.44 -4.68
CA VAL A 47 -8.37 -15.03 -5.62
C VAL A 47 -9.78 -15.39 -5.10
N GLY A 48 -9.94 -16.54 -4.43
CA GLY A 48 -11.22 -16.95 -3.86
C GLY A 48 -11.67 -16.02 -2.73
N LEU A 49 -10.74 -15.68 -1.82
CA LEU A 49 -11.02 -14.70 -0.76
C LEU A 49 -11.27 -13.30 -1.32
N LEU A 50 -10.53 -12.92 -2.36
CA LEU A 50 -10.70 -11.63 -3.03
C LEU A 50 -12.09 -11.49 -3.65
N ASN A 51 -12.56 -12.48 -4.42
CA ASN A 51 -13.91 -12.46 -4.99
C ASN A 51 -14.97 -12.35 -3.89
N GLY A 52 -14.85 -13.13 -2.81
CA GLY A 52 -15.75 -13.04 -1.65
C GLY A 52 -15.75 -11.66 -0.99
N ALA A 53 -14.57 -11.05 -0.82
CA ALA A 53 -14.44 -9.73 -0.23
C ALA A 53 -14.99 -8.62 -1.15
N LEU A 54 -14.85 -8.76 -2.46
CA LEU A 54 -15.39 -7.80 -3.43
C LEU A 54 -16.92 -7.81 -3.44
N LYS A 55 -17.56 -8.98 -3.33
CA LYS A 55 -19.04 -9.10 -3.20
C LYS A 55 -19.58 -8.31 -2.01
N SER A 56 -18.81 -8.17 -0.93
CA SER A 56 -19.24 -7.42 0.26
C SER A 56 -19.41 -5.91 0.04
N HIS A 57 -18.91 -5.35 -1.07
CA HIS A 57 -19.11 -3.92 -1.38
C HIS A 57 -20.57 -3.62 -1.74
N SER A 58 -21.24 -4.55 -2.41
CA SER A 58 -22.64 -4.41 -2.84
C SER A 58 -23.63 -5.03 -1.85
N ASP A 59 -23.17 -5.98 -1.04
CA ASP A 59 -24.01 -6.71 -0.09
C ASP A 59 -23.76 -6.25 1.37
N SER A 60 -24.74 -5.54 1.92
CA SER A 60 -24.70 -5.05 3.31
C SER A 60 -24.67 -6.18 4.35
N GLN A 61 -25.26 -7.35 4.09
CA GLN A 61 -25.26 -8.47 5.03
C GLN A 61 -23.86 -9.08 5.12
N LEU A 62 -23.21 -9.28 3.98
CA LEU A 62 -21.82 -9.74 3.93
C LEU A 62 -20.88 -8.74 4.61
N ARG A 63 -21.04 -7.44 4.33
CA ARG A 63 -20.27 -6.38 5.00
C ARG A 63 -20.42 -6.43 6.52
N ASN A 64 -21.65 -6.56 7.03
CA ASN A 64 -21.90 -6.67 8.47
C ASN A 64 -21.28 -7.94 9.08
N SER A 65 -21.31 -9.06 8.35
CA SER A 65 -20.65 -10.30 8.77
C SER A 65 -19.13 -10.15 8.89
N LEU A 66 -18.49 -9.46 7.94
CA LEU A 66 -17.06 -9.14 8.00
C LEU A 66 -16.74 -8.27 9.23
N LEU A 67 -17.51 -7.20 9.47
CA LEU A 67 -17.30 -6.34 10.63
C LEU A 67 -17.48 -7.11 11.96
N GLN A 68 -18.45 -8.02 12.04
CA GLN A 68 -18.64 -8.88 13.20
C GLN A 68 -17.50 -9.90 13.36
N HIS A 69 -16.94 -10.41 12.27
CA HIS A 69 -15.78 -11.30 12.33
C HIS A 69 -14.53 -10.55 12.82
N ARG A 70 -14.31 -9.31 12.33
CA ARG A 70 -13.24 -8.44 12.82
C ARG A 70 -13.33 -8.22 14.34
N ARG A 71 -14.54 -7.92 14.85
CA ARG A 71 -14.76 -7.75 16.29
C ARG A 71 -14.37 -8.99 17.09
N ARG A 72 -14.82 -10.17 16.63
CA ARG A 72 -14.46 -11.45 17.27
C ARG A 72 -12.96 -11.72 17.27
N LEU A 73 -12.25 -11.39 16.20
CA LEU A 73 -10.80 -11.52 16.15
C LEU A 73 -10.10 -10.60 17.15
N ILE A 74 -10.62 -9.38 17.34
CA ILE A 74 -10.09 -8.43 18.34
C ILE A 74 -10.35 -8.94 19.75
N GLU A 75 -11.57 -9.39 20.06
CA GLU A 75 -11.90 -10.00 21.35
C GLU A 75 -11.02 -11.23 21.64
N ALA A 76 -10.79 -12.07 20.63
CA ALA A 76 -9.93 -13.24 20.76
C ALA A 76 -8.44 -12.90 20.99
N ILE A 77 -7.98 -11.72 20.60
CA ILE A 77 -6.63 -11.24 20.93
C ILE A 77 -6.55 -10.94 22.43
N ASP A 78 -7.57 -10.28 22.99
CA ASP A 78 -7.61 -9.88 24.40
C ASP A 78 -7.73 -11.09 25.34
N ASP A 79 -8.50 -12.10 24.93
CA ASP A 79 -8.71 -13.34 25.70
C ASP A 79 -7.60 -14.39 25.50
N TYR A 80 -6.58 -14.09 24.68
CA TYR A 80 -5.55 -15.06 24.32
C TYR A 80 -4.56 -15.31 25.48
N ASN A 81 -4.48 -16.57 25.92
CA ASN A 81 -3.59 -17.02 27.00
C ASN A 81 -2.51 -18.01 26.52
N GLY A 82 -2.17 -18.02 25.23
CA GLY A 82 -1.14 -18.89 24.68
C GLY A 82 0.28 -18.31 24.77
N GLU A 83 1.27 -19.13 24.38
CA GLU A 83 2.70 -18.81 24.53
C GLU A 83 3.20 -17.65 23.64
N ASP A 84 2.57 -17.44 22.48
CA ASP A 84 2.96 -16.39 21.53
C ASP A 84 1.84 -15.36 21.32
N PRO A 85 1.74 -14.35 22.20
CA PRO A 85 0.70 -13.32 22.11
C PRO A 85 0.76 -12.49 20.83
N LEU A 86 1.87 -12.48 20.08
CA LEU A 86 1.96 -11.79 18.79
C LEU A 86 1.18 -12.53 17.67
N GLN A 87 1.00 -13.84 17.78
CA GLN A 87 0.41 -14.65 16.71
C GLN A 87 -1.05 -14.26 16.37
N PRO A 88 -1.96 -14.07 17.34
CA PRO A 88 -3.32 -13.59 17.07
C PRO A 88 -3.37 -12.23 16.35
N TRP A 89 -2.44 -11.30 16.65
CA TRP A 89 -2.33 -10.03 15.94
C TRP A 89 -2.00 -10.23 14.47
N ILE A 90 -1.02 -11.08 14.18
CA ILE A 90 -0.59 -11.38 12.80
C ILE A 90 -1.74 -12.00 12.01
N GLU A 91 -2.49 -12.91 12.62
CA GLU A 91 -3.65 -13.54 12.00
C GLU A 91 -4.76 -12.53 11.71
N CYS A 92 -5.06 -11.66 12.67
CA CYS A 92 -6.02 -10.58 12.51
C CYS A 92 -5.62 -9.61 11.39
N ILE A 93 -4.36 -9.14 11.38
CA ILE A 93 -3.82 -8.28 10.31
C ILE A 93 -3.95 -8.95 8.94
N LYS A 94 -3.54 -10.22 8.84
CA LYS A 94 -3.64 -10.98 7.58
C LYS A 94 -5.09 -11.07 7.11
N TRP A 95 -6.01 -11.40 8.01
CA TRP A 95 -7.42 -11.50 7.69
C TRP A 95 -8.00 -10.16 7.22
N VAL A 96 -7.70 -9.04 7.91
CA VAL A 96 -8.16 -7.70 7.51
C VAL A 96 -7.62 -7.31 6.12
N GLN A 97 -6.36 -7.63 5.82
CA GLN A 97 -5.77 -7.36 4.49
C GLN A 97 -6.52 -8.08 3.36
N GLU A 98 -6.98 -9.32 3.59
CA GLU A 98 -7.76 -10.08 2.60
C GLU A 98 -9.23 -9.62 2.56
N ALA A 99 -9.86 -9.41 3.72
CA ALA A 99 -11.28 -9.05 3.85
C ALA A 99 -11.61 -7.63 3.37
N PHE A 100 -10.63 -6.72 3.37
CA PHE A 100 -10.79 -5.34 2.91
C PHE A 100 -9.75 -5.02 1.81
N PRO A 101 -10.00 -5.46 0.56
CA PRO A 101 -9.04 -5.30 -0.54
C PRO A 101 -8.61 -3.86 -0.84
N PRO A 102 -9.49 -2.85 -0.80
CA PRO A 102 -9.08 -1.45 -0.96
C PRO A 102 -8.20 -0.94 0.18
N GLY A 103 -8.30 -1.55 1.37
CA GLY A 103 -7.73 -0.99 2.59
C GLY A 103 -8.41 0.33 2.96
N GLY A 104 -7.60 1.32 3.36
CA GLY A 104 -8.09 2.63 3.81
C GLY A 104 -8.67 2.61 5.22
N ASP A 105 -9.19 3.75 5.64
CA ASP A 105 -9.59 3.98 7.03
C ASP A 105 -10.75 3.06 7.46
N CYS A 106 -11.67 2.75 6.55
CA CYS A 106 -12.80 1.84 6.77
C CYS A 106 -12.38 0.42 7.21
N SER A 107 -11.16 -0.02 6.87
CA SER A 107 -10.66 -1.34 7.29
C SER A 107 -10.30 -1.39 8.78
N GLY A 108 -9.97 -0.24 9.39
CA GLY A 108 -9.37 -0.15 10.73
C GLY A 108 -7.95 -0.75 10.82
N LEU A 109 -7.34 -1.11 9.69
CA LEU A 109 -6.05 -1.82 9.66
C LEU A 109 -4.92 -1.02 10.31
N VAL A 110 -4.89 0.31 10.11
CA VAL A 110 -3.87 1.19 10.71
C VAL A 110 -3.94 1.17 12.23
N LEU A 111 -5.15 1.14 12.80
CA LEU A 111 -5.35 1.07 14.25
C LEU A 111 -4.91 -0.28 14.82
N ILE A 112 -5.15 -1.38 14.09
CA ILE A 112 -4.69 -2.71 14.48
C ILE A 112 -3.16 -2.79 14.46
N TYR A 113 -2.51 -2.21 13.44
CA TYR A 113 -1.05 -2.09 13.42
C TYR A 113 -0.55 -1.30 14.63
N GLU A 114 -1.10 -0.12 14.87
CA GLU A 114 -0.72 0.76 15.98
C GLU A 114 -0.85 0.05 17.33
N GLN A 115 -1.98 -0.62 17.57
CA GLN A 115 -2.20 -1.34 18.81
C GLN A 115 -1.22 -2.49 18.97
N CYS A 116 -0.98 -3.29 17.92
CA CYS A 116 -0.01 -4.37 17.95
C CYS A 116 1.39 -3.87 18.33
N VAL A 117 1.88 -2.84 17.66
CA VAL A 117 3.22 -2.31 17.92
C VAL A 117 3.34 -1.64 19.29
N ARG A 118 2.25 -1.04 19.78
CA ARG A 118 2.18 -0.45 21.12
C ARG A 118 2.17 -1.51 22.23
N THR A 119 1.62 -2.69 21.97
CA THR A 119 1.61 -3.79 22.95
C THR A 119 3.00 -4.36 23.18
N PHE A 120 3.83 -4.52 22.13
CA PHE A 120 5.06 -5.31 22.22
C PHE A 120 6.38 -4.51 22.15
N TRP A 121 6.37 -3.18 22.07
CA TRP A 121 7.62 -2.41 21.86
C TRP A 121 8.64 -2.53 23.01
N HIS A 122 8.17 -2.77 24.23
CA HIS A 122 8.99 -2.92 25.42
C HIS A 122 9.44 -4.38 25.65
N GLU A 123 8.85 -5.33 24.93
CA GLU A 123 9.12 -6.76 25.08
C GLU A 123 10.38 -7.17 24.30
N ASP A 124 11.42 -7.56 25.04
CA ASP A 124 12.74 -7.88 24.45
C ASP A 124 12.70 -9.10 23.52
N CYS A 125 11.83 -10.07 23.81
CA CYS A 125 11.69 -11.30 23.01
C CYS A 125 11.28 -11.02 21.56
N TYR A 126 10.55 -9.92 21.30
CA TYR A 126 10.09 -9.55 19.96
C TYR A 126 11.00 -8.58 19.23
N LYS A 127 11.99 -7.96 19.89
CA LYS A 127 12.90 -6.99 19.25
C LYS A 127 13.67 -7.57 18.07
N ALA A 128 14.03 -8.85 18.14
CA ALA A 128 14.69 -9.57 17.04
C ALA A 128 13.72 -10.44 16.20
N ASP A 129 12.42 -10.45 16.48
CA ASP A 129 11.45 -11.22 15.71
C ASP A 129 11.15 -10.50 14.38
N LEU A 130 11.41 -11.21 13.27
CA LEU A 130 11.14 -10.70 11.92
C LEU A 130 9.64 -10.47 11.66
N ARG A 131 8.75 -11.27 12.28
CA ARG A 131 7.29 -11.10 12.17
C ARG A 131 6.87 -9.77 12.76
N TYR A 132 7.41 -9.43 13.94
CA TYR A 132 7.14 -8.15 14.58
C TYR A 132 7.69 -6.97 13.78
N LEU A 133 8.92 -7.08 13.27
CA LEU A 133 9.48 -6.06 12.38
C LEU A 133 8.61 -5.85 11.13
N LYS A 134 8.05 -6.90 10.53
CA LYS A 134 7.15 -6.75 9.37
C LYS A 134 5.90 -5.92 9.70
N VAL A 135 5.31 -6.10 10.88
CA VAL A 135 4.17 -5.29 11.35
C VAL A 135 4.57 -3.81 11.39
N TRP A 136 5.73 -3.48 11.96
CA TRP A 136 6.25 -2.11 11.98
C TRP A 136 6.50 -1.52 10.59
N LEU A 137 7.08 -2.30 9.68
CA LEU A 137 7.36 -1.84 8.32
C LEU A 137 6.06 -1.61 7.53
N GLU A 138 5.06 -2.48 7.70
CA GLU A 138 3.73 -2.28 7.11
C GLU A 138 3.02 -1.07 7.73
N TYR A 139 3.12 -0.86 9.05
CA TYR A 139 2.59 0.33 9.70
C TYR A 139 3.21 1.61 9.13
N ALA A 140 4.53 1.63 8.97
CA ALA A 140 5.27 2.76 8.41
C ALA A 140 4.83 3.13 6.99
N GLU A 141 4.46 2.16 6.14
CA GLU A 141 3.92 2.42 4.80
C GLU A 141 2.56 3.13 4.81
N ASN A 142 1.83 3.11 5.94
CA ASN A 142 0.51 3.74 6.11
C ASN A 142 0.57 5.10 6.84
N CYS A 143 1.73 5.47 7.39
CA CYS A 143 1.94 6.72 8.11
C CYS A 143 2.42 7.85 7.17
N VAL A 144 2.06 9.10 7.52
CA VAL A 144 2.50 10.28 6.76
C VAL A 144 3.97 10.56 7.03
N ASP A 145 4.39 10.51 8.30
CA ASP A 145 5.79 10.69 8.69
C ASP A 145 6.40 9.40 9.22
N ALA A 146 6.76 8.51 8.29
CA ALA A 146 7.38 7.23 8.63
C ALA A 146 8.80 7.37 9.19
N GLU A 147 9.47 8.52 8.98
CA GLU A 147 10.83 8.77 9.47
C GLU A 147 10.91 8.66 11.00
N VAL A 148 9.90 9.18 11.72
CA VAL A 148 9.84 9.09 13.19
C VAL A 148 9.75 7.64 13.67
N LEU A 149 9.05 6.78 12.94
CA LEU A 149 8.95 5.35 13.30
C LEU A 149 10.30 4.65 13.16
N TYR A 150 11.06 4.94 12.11
CA TYR A 150 12.40 4.36 11.94
C TYR A 150 13.38 4.83 13.02
N ILE A 151 13.32 6.11 13.41
CA ILE A 151 14.10 6.64 14.53
C ILE A 151 13.72 5.92 15.83
N PHE A 152 12.42 5.73 16.08
CA PHE A 152 11.93 5.01 17.26
C PHE A 152 12.42 3.56 17.30
N LEU A 153 12.30 2.82 16.18
CA LEU A 153 12.79 1.45 16.04
C LEU A 153 14.28 1.35 16.36
N GLU A 154 15.07 2.28 15.85
CA GLU A 154 16.52 2.31 16.06
C GLU A 154 16.92 2.64 17.50
N ALA A 155 16.21 3.59 18.13
CA ALA A 155 16.40 3.94 19.53
C ALA A 155 16.11 2.75 20.45
N ASN A 156 15.03 2.01 20.17
CA ASN A 156 14.58 0.85 20.95
C ASN A 156 15.20 -0.49 20.53
N LYS A 157 16.12 -0.47 19.56
CA LYS A 157 16.80 -1.67 19.03
C LYS A 157 15.85 -2.74 18.46
N ILE A 158 14.71 -2.31 17.91
CA ILE A 158 13.74 -3.20 17.27
C ILE A 158 14.17 -3.43 15.82
N GLY A 159 14.40 -4.68 15.45
CA GLY A 159 14.69 -5.10 14.09
C GLY A 159 16.06 -4.70 13.55
N VAL A 160 16.94 -4.14 14.37
CA VAL A 160 18.28 -3.66 13.97
C VAL A 160 19.22 -4.77 13.50
N THR A 161 18.88 -6.04 13.73
CA THR A 161 19.59 -7.22 13.24
C THR A 161 19.15 -7.64 11.84
N HIS A 162 18.06 -7.08 11.31
CA HIS A 162 17.44 -7.50 10.05
C HIS A 162 17.72 -6.52 8.92
N ALA A 163 18.16 -7.03 7.77
CA ALA A 163 18.40 -6.26 6.56
C ALA A 163 17.14 -5.48 6.11
N SER A 164 15.95 -6.04 6.31
CA SER A 164 14.69 -5.40 5.92
C SER A 164 14.46 -4.05 6.60
N PHE A 165 14.94 -3.86 7.83
CA PHE A 165 14.86 -2.58 8.54
C PHE A 165 15.64 -1.49 7.77
N TYR A 166 16.94 -1.73 7.53
CA TYR A 166 17.81 -0.76 6.85
C TYR A 166 17.38 -0.52 5.40
N ILE A 167 16.97 -1.57 4.68
CA ILE A 167 16.47 -1.43 3.31
C ILE A 167 15.24 -0.53 3.29
N SER A 168 14.24 -0.81 4.13
CA SER A 168 13.00 -0.03 4.16
C SER A 168 13.27 1.43 4.56
N TYR A 169 14.13 1.63 5.55
CA TYR A 169 14.47 2.96 6.04
C TYR A 169 15.24 3.79 4.99
N ALA A 170 16.27 3.19 4.37
CA ALA A 170 17.06 3.87 3.35
C ALA A 170 16.22 4.20 2.10
N LEU A 171 15.34 3.30 1.66
CA LEU A 171 14.42 3.56 0.55
C LEU A 171 13.42 4.69 0.88
N HIS A 172 12.96 4.79 2.12
CA HIS A 172 12.12 5.89 2.56
C HIS A 172 12.87 7.23 2.48
N MET A 173 14.13 7.26 2.93
CA MET A 173 14.98 8.47 2.84
C MET A 173 15.32 8.84 1.40
N GLU A 174 15.59 7.85 0.54
CA GLU A 174 15.79 8.06 -0.91
C GLU A 174 14.55 8.72 -1.53
N HIS A 175 13.33 8.25 -1.20
CA HIS A 175 12.08 8.85 -1.69
C HIS A 175 11.86 10.28 -1.18
N LYS A 176 12.40 10.64 -0.01
CA LYS A 176 12.42 12.03 0.49
C LYS A 176 13.57 12.87 -0.11
N ASN A 177 14.28 12.36 -1.12
CA ASN A 177 15.49 12.96 -1.73
C ASN A 177 16.65 13.18 -0.74
N LYS A 178 16.66 12.50 0.41
CA LYS A 178 17.72 12.53 1.42
C LYS A 178 18.78 11.46 1.11
N ASN A 179 19.42 11.55 -0.06
CA ASN A 179 20.33 10.50 -0.57
C ASN A 179 21.55 10.24 0.34
N LYS A 180 22.12 11.29 0.95
CA LYS A 180 23.23 11.14 1.91
C LYS A 180 22.80 10.28 3.11
N THR A 181 21.66 10.59 3.71
CA THR A 181 21.09 9.82 4.82
C THR A 181 20.78 8.38 4.42
N ALA A 182 20.21 8.15 3.22
CA ALA A 182 19.97 6.80 2.72
C ALA A 182 21.26 5.98 2.60
N ASN A 183 22.34 6.60 2.08
CA ASN A 183 23.66 6.00 1.99
C ASN A 183 24.21 5.61 3.37
N ASP A 184 24.09 6.50 4.36
CA ASP A 184 24.57 6.26 5.72
C ASP A 184 23.80 5.11 6.40
N ILE A 185 22.49 5.02 6.18
CA ILE A 185 21.65 3.91 6.68
C ILE A 185 22.09 2.57 6.07
N PHE A 186 22.37 2.53 4.76
CA PHE A 186 22.88 1.30 4.12
C PHE A 186 24.23 0.87 4.69
N ASN A 187 25.18 1.80 4.81
CA ASN A 187 26.50 1.51 5.38
C ASN A 187 26.38 1.01 6.82
N ARG A 188 25.52 1.63 7.63
CA ARG A 188 25.25 1.20 8.99
C ARG A 188 24.71 -0.22 9.05
N GLY A 189 23.75 -0.57 8.19
CA GLY A 189 23.23 -1.94 8.12
C GLY A 189 24.30 -2.98 7.80
N LEU A 190 25.27 -2.63 6.94
CA LEU A 190 26.41 -3.49 6.61
C LEU A 190 27.39 -3.61 7.79
N SER A 191 27.70 -2.51 8.48
CA SER A 191 28.52 -2.52 9.70
C SER A 191 27.91 -3.38 10.80
N MET A 192 26.58 -3.33 10.94
CA MET A 192 25.81 -4.16 11.88
C MET A 192 25.64 -5.62 11.43
N LYS A 193 26.10 -5.98 10.21
CA LYS A 193 25.95 -7.32 9.62
C LYS A 193 24.50 -7.81 9.61
N ALA A 194 23.58 -6.91 9.28
CA ALA A 194 22.15 -7.20 9.33
C ALA A 194 21.75 -8.29 8.32
N GLN A 195 21.00 -9.28 8.79
CA GLN A 195 20.70 -10.50 8.03
C GLN A 195 19.40 -10.40 7.24
N PRO A 196 19.31 -10.97 6.03
CA PRO A 196 20.41 -11.54 5.24
C PRO A 196 21.25 -10.46 4.54
N VAL A 197 22.58 -10.53 4.72
CA VAL A 197 23.53 -9.50 4.26
C VAL A 197 23.55 -9.40 2.73
N GLU A 198 23.31 -10.51 2.03
CA GLU A 198 23.27 -10.55 0.56
C GLU A 198 22.11 -9.70 0.02
N LYS A 199 20.96 -9.73 0.68
CA LYS A 199 19.81 -8.91 0.30
C LYS A 199 20.10 -7.44 0.55
N LEU A 200 20.74 -7.10 1.68
CA LEU A 200 21.14 -5.74 2.00
C LEU A 200 22.13 -5.19 0.96
N THR A 201 23.16 -5.96 0.66
CA THR A 201 24.20 -5.60 -0.33
C THR A 201 23.59 -5.40 -1.72
N THR A 202 22.67 -6.29 -2.12
CA THR A 202 21.97 -6.17 -3.41
C THR A 202 21.10 -4.92 -3.47
N ALA A 203 20.37 -4.61 -2.39
CA ALA A 203 19.56 -3.41 -2.32
C ALA A 203 20.42 -2.13 -2.37
N TYR A 204 21.54 -2.12 -1.66
CA TYR A 204 22.46 -1.00 -1.65
C TYR A 204 23.09 -0.74 -3.02
N LYS A 205 23.53 -1.79 -3.74
CA LYS A 205 24.02 -1.66 -5.13
C LYS A 205 22.97 -1.02 -6.03
N LYS A 206 21.70 -1.46 -5.91
CA LYS A 206 20.59 -0.87 -6.68
C LYS A 206 20.36 0.61 -6.36
N PHE A 207 20.47 1.00 -5.08
CA PHE A 207 20.41 2.40 -4.66
C PHE A 207 21.54 3.23 -5.31
N LEU A 208 22.79 2.76 -5.23
CA LEU A 208 23.93 3.47 -5.84
C LEU A 208 23.76 3.67 -7.34
N THR A 209 23.29 2.63 -8.06
CA THR A 209 22.99 2.75 -9.50
C THR A 209 21.93 3.80 -9.79
N ARG A 210 20.87 3.90 -8.97
CA ARG A 210 19.83 4.94 -9.14
C ARG A 210 20.38 6.33 -8.83
N SER A 211 21.14 6.47 -7.74
CA SER A 211 21.72 7.75 -7.33
C SER A 211 22.71 8.31 -8.36
N MET A 212 23.53 7.46 -8.99
CA MET A 212 24.45 7.87 -10.06
C MET A 212 23.70 8.35 -11.32
N ARG A 213 22.61 7.68 -11.70
CA ARG A 213 21.79 8.11 -12.84
C ARG A 213 21.11 9.46 -12.60
N GLN A 214 20.70 9.75 -11.37
CA GLN A 214 20.11 11.05 -11.03
C GLN A 214 21.13 12.18 -11.13
N LEU A 215 22.39 11.95 -10.70
CA LEU A 215 23.47 12.94 -10.82
C LEU A 215 23.81 13.23 -12.28
N ASN A 216 23.92 12.20 -13.12
CA ASN A 216 24.23 12.38 -14.54
C ASN A 216 23.08 13.08 -15.31
N ALA A 217 21.82 12.85 -14.92
CA ALA A 217 20.68 13.53 -15.53
C ALA A 217 20.60 15.03 -15.20
N THR A 218 21.12 15.45 -14.04
CA THR A 218 21.21 16.89 -13.70
C THR A 218 22.35 17.61 -14.41
N ASP A 219 23.41 16.89 -14.82
CA ASP A 219 24.52 17.49 -15.57
C ASP A 219 24.21 17.64 -17.06
N GLU A 220 23.46 16.71 -17.66
CA GLU A 220 23.10 16.77 -19.10
C GLU A 220 22.06 17.87 -19.43
N ASP A 221 21.23 18.30 -18.47
CA ASP A 221 20.24 19.37 -18.67
C ASP A 221 20.88 20.78 -18.67
N VAL A 222 22.16 20.90 -18.27
CA VAL A 222 22.93 22.16 -18.28
C VAL A 222 23.74 22.32 -19.58
N THR A 223 23.97 21.23 -20.33
CA THR A 223 24.87 21.25 -21.48
C THR A 223 24.36 20.49 -22.70
N ASP A 224 23.11 20.65 -23.14
CA ASP A 224 22.84 20.53 -24.58
C ASP A 224 21.46 21.07 -25.01
N ASN A 225 21.41 22.36 -25.36
CA ASN A 225 20.40 22.90 -26.24
C ASN A 225 20.92 22.80 -27.69
N HIS A 226 20.86 21.62 -28.30
CA HIS A 226 20.63 21.37 -29.73
C HIS A 226 21.00 19.92 -30.08
N LEU A 227 20.01 19.07 -30.40
CA LEU A 227 19.90 18.24 -31.62
C LEU A 227 18.93 17.05 -31.44
N PRO A 228 18.32 16.55 -32.54
CA PRO A 228 17.07 15.80 -32.48
C PRO A 228 17.26 14.31 -32.18
N ALA A 229 16.30 13.79 -31.41
CA ALA A 229 16.19 12.39 -31.00
C ALA A 229 16.20 11.42 -32.19
N ARG A 230 17.14 10.47 -32.17
CA ARG A 230 17.13 9.29 -33.05
C ARG A 230 16.04 8.32 -32.61
N SER A 231 15.00 8.19 -33.44
CA SER A 231 14.00 7.12 -33.38
C SER A 231 14.60 5.82 -33.93
N PHE A 232 14.50 4.72 -33.17
CA PHE A 232 14.85 3.38 -33.64
C PHE A 232 13.58 2.66 -34.14
N GLY A 233 13.62 2.23 -35.41
CA GLY A 233 12.96 1.03 -35.90
C GLY A 233 11.51 1.16 -36.39
N THR A 234 11.33 1.33 -37.71
CA THR A 234 10.65 0.36 -38.60
C THR A 234 10.75 0.89 -40.03
N VAL A 235 11.55 0.21 -40.86
CA VAL A 235 11.50 0.37 -42.32
C VAL A 235 10.34 -0.49 -42.81
N LEU A 236 9.26 0.14 -43.26
CA LEU A 236 8.31 -0.45 -44.21
C LEU A 236 8.12 0.52 -45.38
N THR A 237 8.26 -0.06 -46.56
CA THR A 237 8.26 0.57 -47.89
C THR A 237 7.00 1.41 -48.12
N ARG A 238 7.17 2.66 -48.56
CA ARG A 238 6.09 3.61 -48.84
C ARG A 238 5.83 3.69 -50.35
N GLN A 239 4.67 3.21 -50.81
CA GLN A 239 3.99 3.76 -51.98
C GLN A 239 2.92 4.77 -51.53
N THR A 240 2.84 5.84 -52.28
CA THR A 240 2.09 7.10 -52.11
C THR A 240 0.57 6.95 -52.05
N ARG A 241 -0.13 7.78 -51.22
CA ARG A 241 -0.99 8.92 -51.65
C ARG A 241 -2.00 9.41 -50.56
N ASN A 242 -1.99 10.73 -50.32
CA ASN A 242 -3.04 11.69 -49.86
C ASN A 242 -3.76 11.59 -48.47
N GLN A 243 -3.40 12.53 -47.56
CA GLN A 243 -4.19 13.57 -46.82
C GLN A 243 -5.57 13.24 -46.16
N PRO A 244 -6.07 14.01 -45.14
CA PRO A 244 -5.60 14.19 -43.75
C PRO A 244 -6.75 14.15 -42.69
N SER A 245 -6.41 14.45 -41.42
CA SER A 245 -7.27 14.76 -40.24
C SER A 245 -7.94 13.56 -39.56
N GLU A 246 -8.10 13.45 -38.23
CA GLU A 246 -7.64 14.16 -37.03
C GLU A 246 -7.93 13.14 -35.90
N SER A 247 -6.97 12.83 -35.03
CA SER A 247 -7.28 12.18 -33.75
C SER A 247 -6.16 12.44 -32.75
N SER A 248 -6.62 12.89 -31.59
CA SER A 248 -5.94 13.43 -30.43
C SER A 248 -4.90 12.51 -29.79
N ASP A 249 -3.78 13.13 -29.41
CA ASP A 249 -2.73 12.58 -28.56
C ASP A 249 -3.27 12.03 -27.22
N ILE A 250 -3.42 10.72 -27.14
CA ILE A 250 -3.40 9.99 -25.87
C ILE A 250 -2.19 9.07 -25.95
N PHE A 251 -1.05 9.50 -25.41
CA PHE A 251 -0.04 8.63 -24.79
C PHE A 251 1.17 9.43 -24.32
N ARG A 252 1.03 10.19 -23.22
CA ARG A 252 2.18 10.47 -22.33
C ARG A 252 1.72 10.90 -20.94
N LYS A 253 1.56 9.94 -20.02
CA LYS A 253 1.82 10.08 -18.57
C LYS A 253 1.53 8.74 -17.84
N LYS A 254 2.54 7.87 -17.81
CA LYS A 254 2.83 6.93 -16.70
C LYS A 254 4.11 7.53 -16.08
N LEU A 255 4.27 7.82 -14.80
CA LEU A 255 3.77 7.21 -13.58
C LEU A 255 3.83 8.32 -12.51
N LYS A 256 2.70 8.98 -12.24
CA LYS A 256 2.52 9.72 -10.99
C LYS A 256 1.49 8.92 -10.21
N THR A 257 1.94 8.21 -9.19
CA THR A 257 1.06 7.73 -8.14
C THR A 257 0.57 8.96 -7.40
N HIS A 258 -0.47 9.61 -7.92
CA HIS A 258 -1.18 10.66 -7.22
C HIS A 258 -1.91 9.94 -6.08
N ARG A 259 -1.25 9.81 -4.92
CA ARG A 259 -1.96 9.56 -3.69
C ARG A 259 -2.91 10.75 -3.54
N LEU A 260 -4.20 10.47 -3.55
CA LEU A 260 -5.20 11.40 -3.09
C LEU A 260 -4.91 11.61 -1.59
N GLU A 261 -4.04 12.57 -1.30
CA GLU A 261 -4.23 13.40 -0.12
C GLU A 261 -5.59 14.05 -0.29
N HIS A 262 -6.48 13.86 0.69
CA HIS A 262 -7.54 14.75 1.18
C HIS A 262 -8.56 13.90 1.95
N GLY A 263 -8.47 13.92 3.28
CA GLY A 263 -9.52 13.41 4.19
C GLY A 263 -8.99 12.81 5.49
N PHE A 264 -9.04 13.60 6.56
CA PHE A 264 -8.90 13.21 7.98
C PHE A 264 -7.49 12.89 8.52
N HIS A 265 -6.73 13.97 8.73
CA HIS A 265 -5.40 14.03 9.37
C HIS A 265 -5.38 13.92 10.91
N VAL A 266 -6.43 13.41 11.58
CA VAL A 266 -6.52 13.57 13.04
C VAL A 266 -5.88 12.41 13.82
N HIS A 267 -5.83 11.19 13.28
CA HIS A 267 -5.37 10.02 14.06
C HIS A 267 -3.90 9.62 13.84
N LYS A 268 -3.24 10.11 12.78
CA LYS A 268 -1.86 9.69 12.41
C LYS A 268 -0.76 10.32 13.28
N SER A 269 -1.13 11.19 14.23
CA SER A 269 -0.22 11.95 15.09
C SER A 269 -0.24 11.48 16.56
N LEU A 270 -1.19 10.62 16.95
CA LEU A 270 -1.34 10.18 18.34
C LEU A 270 -0.15 9.34 18.83
N MET A 271 0.52 8.60 17.94
CA MET A 271 1.76 7.91 18.29
C MET A 271 2.93 8.87 18.54
N LEU A 272 3.03 10.00 17.82
CA LEU A 272 4.07 11.00 18.08
C LEU A 272 3.89 11.64 19.46
N LEU A 273 2.64 11.88 19.86
CA LEU A 273 2.31 12.46 21.17
C LEU A 273 2.39 11.43 22.31
N ALA A 274 1.98 10.18 22.08
CA ALA A 274 1.98 9.13 23.09
C ALA A 274 3.37 8.48 23.31
N LEU A 275 4.25 8.45 22.30
CA LEU A 275 5.62 7.95 22.49
C LEU A 275 6.57 8.99 23.07
N LEU A 276 6.26 10.30 22.95
CA LEU A 276 7.03 11.38 23.60
C LEU A 276 6.59 11.64 25.05
N LYS A 277 5.39 11.20 25.45
CA LYS A 277 4.93 11.26 26.84
C LYS A 277 4.87 9.85 27.42
N PHE A 278 5.92 9.47 28.15
CA PHE A 278 5.90 8.30 29.04
C PHE A 278 4.68 8.39 29.97
N GLU A 279 3.56 7.77 29.59
CA GLU A 279 2.45 7.47 30.51
C GLU A 279 1.73 6.22 30.03
N LEU A 280 1.89 5.16 30.82
CA LEU A 280 1.17 3.90 30.74
C LEU A 280 -0.34 4.17 30.84
N VAL A 281 -1.10 3.82 29.80
CA VAL A 281 -2.51 3.49 29.96
C VAL A 281 -2.73 2.09 29.38
N PRO A 282 -2.87 1.05 30.22
CA PRO A 282 -3.32 -0.25 29.77
C PRO A 282 -4.84 -0.21 29.74
N THR A 283 -5.44 0.13 28.60
CA THR A 283 -6.84 -0.23 28.34
C THR A 283 -7.14 -0.17 26.85
N ILE A 284 -7.29 -1.37 26.28
CA ILE A 284 -7.99 -1.60 25.02
C ILE A 284 -9.47 -1.33 25.32
N THR A 285 -9.91 -0.08 25.22
CA THR A 285 -11.34 0.25 25.43
C THR A 285 -11.80 1.48 24.66
N VAL A 286 -11.15 1.80 23.55
CA VAL A 286 -11.60 2.89 22.68
C VAL A 286 -11.74 2.40 21.25
N TYR A 287 -12.56 1.36 21.01
CA TYR A 287 -13.32 1.16 19.77
C TYR A 287 -14.53 0.25 20.03
N LYS A 288 -15.34 0.58 21.05
CA LYS A 288 -16.78 0.37 20.97
C LYS A 288 -17.32 1.64 20.31
N TYR A 289 -18.11 1.52 19.24
CA TYR A 289 -18.68 2.62 18.44
C TYR A 289 -17.72 3.25 17.41
N GLU A 290 -17.58 2.59 16.25
CA GLU A 290 -17.90 3.11 14.90
C GLU A 290 -17.51 2.08 13.81
#